data_AF-A0A1I0K8M6-F1
#
_entry.id   AF-A0A1I0K8M6-F1
#
_cell.length_a   1.000
_cell.length_b   1.000
_cell.length_c   1.000
_cell.angle_alpha   90.00
_cell.angle_beta   90.00
_cell.angle_gamma   90.00
#
_symmetry.space_group_name_H-M   'P 1'
#
loop_
_entity.id
_entity.type
_entity.pdbx_description
1 polymer ?
#
loop_
_entity_poly.entity_id
_entity_poly.type
_entity_poly.pdbx_seq_one_letter_code
_entity_poly.pdbx_strand_id
1 'polypeptide(L)'
;MNPIERGRNLINQVRTGAERTIDRAQETVGNVVDQARGVAAEGGRRVNQFVDGFENVAVQGAQAVQGFFGGGNQPDRVHDGKFLGAGGQTFSPDTPLSDVPAVTPRNNPNATDTVLYVNGINTTKDAQANSLQAIADTTGARVIGIHNATEGMGADLAQCVKDKLDKGTNPAVDTLADTLYNEIKAGRNVHLMAHSQGGLISSRALGDVYNRLRVEDGMSQADAQQAMSRINVETFGAAATRYPDGPNYVHYVNRGDPVPGLFGLGPVPDAWNPVADGGKGSVVRHFNEFHLNPIGAHNFESVYLNQRVPFDQARGGN
;
A
#
# COMPACT_ATOMS: atom_id res chain seq x y z
N MET A 1 58.92 41.36 -56.13
CA MET A 1 58.40 41.65 -54.78
C MET A 1 58.92 40.59 -53.81
N ASN A 2 59.58 41.02 -52.74
CA ASN A 2 60.45 40.23 -51.87
C ASN A 2 59.65 39.27 -50.93
N PRO A 3 60.07 38.02 -50.68
CA PRO A 3 59.31 37.04 -49.88
C PRO A 3 59.09 37.40 -48.40
N ILE A 4 59.82 38.37 -47.86
CA ILE A 4 59.80 38.75 -46.43
C ILE A 4 58.62 39.69 -46.09
N GLU A 5 58.07 40.42 -47.07
CA GLU A 5 56.91 41.30 -46.85
C GLU A 5 55.57 40.55 -46.92
N ARG A 6 55.55 39.35 -47.53
CA ARG A 6 54.37 38.48 -47.58
C ARG A 6 54.14 37.73 -46.25
N GLY A 7 55.18 37.52 -45.45
CA GLY A 7 55.11 36.83 -44.15
C GLY A 7 54.54 37.69 -42.99
N ARG A 8 54.66 39.02 -43.05
CA ARG A 8 54.15 39.91 -41.98
C ARG A 8 52.64 40.18 -42.06
N ASN A 9 52.01 40.04 -43.22
CA ASN A 9 50.55 40.23 -43.36
C ASN A 9 49.72 39.00 -42.94
N LEU A 10 50.28 37.78 -43.03
CA LEU A 10 49.60 36.56 -42.58
C LEU A 10 49.54 36.43 -41.05
N ILE A 11 50.58 36.88 -40.32
CA ILE A 11 50.62 36.77 -38.85
C ILE A 11 49.64 37.74 -38.17
N ASN A 12 49.39 38.92 -38.76
CA ASN A 12 48.42 39.89 -38.22
C ASN A 12 46.95 39.52 -38.53
N GLN A 13 46.69 38.79 -39.62
CA GLN A 13 45.34 38.27 -39.93
C GLN A 13 44.95 37.05 -39.08
N VAL A 14 45.92 36.21 -38.66
CA VAL A 14 45.63 35.05 -37.80
C VAL A 14 45.42 35.46 -36.34
N ARG A 15 46.12 36.50 -35.85
CA ARG A 15 45.96 36.99 -34.46
C ARG A 15 44.60 37.66 -34.21
N THR A 16 44.05 38.37 -35.19
CA THR A 16 42.73 39.03 -35.08
C THR A 16 41.54 38.09 -35.29
N GLY A 17 41.75 36.91 -35.89
CA GLY A 17 40.73 35.86 -36.00
C GLY A 17 40.58 34.98 -34.75
N ALA A 18 41.68 34.73 -34.03
CA ALA A 18 41.67 33.93 -32.80
C ALA A 18 41.05 34.69 -31.61
N GLU A 19 41.30 36.00 -31.49
CA GLU A 19 40.71 36.82 -30.41
C GLU A 19 39.18 36.98 -30.57
N ARG A 20 38.67 37.15 -31.79
CA ARG A 20 37.21 37.26 -32.05
C ARG A 20 36.42 35.96 -31.86
N THR A 21 37.09 34.81 -31.89
CA THR A 21 36.43 33.50 -31.72
C THR A 21 36.36 33.09 -30.25
N ILE A 22 37.32 33.54 -29.42
CA ILE A 22 37.31 33.32 -27.97
C ILE A 22 36.29 34.23 -27.27
N ASP A 23 36.16 35.49 -27.70
CA ASP A 23 35.18 36.42 -27.11
C ASP A 23 33.73 36.01 -27.40
N ARG A 24 33.41 35.52 -28.61
CA ARG A 24 32.07 34.96 -28.91
C ARG A 24 31.78 33.65 -28.19
N ALA A 25 32.80 32.85 -27.88
CA ALA A 25 32.61 31.62 -27.10
C ALA A 25 32.33 31.93 -25.63
N GLN A 26 32.96 32.95 -25.05
CA GLN A 26 32.71 33.36 -23.66
C GLN A 26 31.36 34.07 -23.49
N GLU A 27 30.91 34.87 -24.46
CA GLU A 27 29.62 35.57 -24.41
C GLU A 27 28.42 34.63 -24.68
N THR A 28 28.61 33.59 -25.49
CA THR A 28 27.58 32.55 -25.72
C THR A 28 27.52 31.54 -24.57
N VAL A 29 28.64 31.22 -23.91
CA VAL A 29 28.66 30.36 -22.71
C VAL A 29 28.13 31.09 -21.48
N GLY A 30 28.40 32.40 -21.32
CA GLY A 30 27.82 33.21 -20.23
C GLY A 30 26.29 33.25 -20.27
N ASN A 31 25.71 33.48 -21.46
CA ASN A 31 24.26 33.52 -21.64
C ASN A 31 23.59 32.14 -21.49
N VAL A 32 24.26 31.04 -21.88
CA VAL A 32 23.73 29.68 -21.67
C VAL A 32 23.86 29.25 -20.20
N VAL A 33 24.89 29.69 -19.47
CA VAL A 33 25.05 29.41 -18.04
C VAL A 33 24.06 30.22 -17.19
N ASP A 34 23.76 31.46 -17.56
CA ASP A 34 22.76 32.28 -16.85
C ASP A 34 21.32 31.85 -17.17
N GLN A 35 21.04 31.41 -18.41
CA GLN A 35 19.76 30.81 -18.77
C GLN A 35 19.60 29.41 -18.15
N ALA A 36 20.67 28.61 -18.06
CA ALA A 36 20.66 27.34 -17.34
C ALA A 36 20.59 27.51 -15.81
N ARG A 37 21.16 28.58 -15.23
CA ARG A 37 20.97 28.93 -13.81
C ARG A 37 19.57 29.45 -13.53
N GLY A 38 18.94 30.18 -14.46
CA GLY A 38 17.53 30.57 -14.39
C GLY A 38 16.58 29.37 -14.46
N VAL A 39 16.81 28.44 -15.39
CA VAL A 39 16.02 27.22 -15.55
C VAL A 39 16.30 26.18 -14.45
N ALA A 40 17.52 26.12 -13.90
CA ALA A 40 17.84 25.30 -12.72
C ALA A 40 17.34 25.94 -11.41
N ALA A 41 17.23 27.28 -11.34
CA ALA A 41 16.62 27.97 -10.20
C ALA A 41 15.10 27.92 -10.23
N GLU A 42 14.45 27.99 -11.41
CA GLU A 42 13.02 27.75 -11.55
C GLU A 42 12.67 26.27 -11.46
N GLY A 43 13.48 25.38 -12.03
CA GLY A 43 13.38 23.94 -11.87
C GLY A 43 13.62 23.52 -10.42
N GLY A 44 14.61 24.09 -9.75
CA GLY A 44 14.90 23.90 -8.33
C GLY A 44 13.83 24.50 -7.42
N ARG A 45 13.22 25.65 -7.77
CA ARG A 45 12.06 26.21 -7.04
C ARG A 45 10.80 25.40 -7.27
N ARG A 46 10.55 24.87 -8.47
CA ARG A 46 9.41 23.98 -8.74
C ARG A 46 9.60 22.63 -8.07
N VAL A 47 10.80 22.05 -8.10
CA VAL A 47 11.13 20.82 -7.37
C VAL A 47 11.03 21.07 -5.87
N ASN A 48 11.56 22.18 -5.34
CA ASN A 48 11.40 22.52 -3.92
C ASN A 48 9.95 22.82 -3.56
N GLN A 49 9.16 23.51 -4.38
CA GLN A 49 7.73 23.69 -4.12
C GLN A 49 6.93 22.38 -4.20
N PHE A 50 7.34 21.45 -5.06
CA PHE A 50 6.75 20.11 -5.13
C PHE A 50 7.14 19.30 -3.90
N VAL A 51 8.42 19.32 -3.51
CA VAL A 51 8.96 18.66 -2.32
C VAL A 51 8.34 19.24 -1.05
N ASP A 52 8.28 20.57 -0.91
CA ASP A 52 7.62 21.29 0.20
C ASP A 52 6.12 21.00 0.21
N GLY A 53 5.47 20.89 -0.96
CA GLY A 53 4.07 20.50 -1.08
C GLY A 53 3.84 19.06 -0.62
N PHE A 54 4.72 18.13 -1.00
CA PHE A 54 4.71 16.74 -0.53
C PHE A 54 5.05 16.63 0.95
N GLU A 55 6.00 17.41 1.47
CA GLU A 55 6.38 17.44 2.88
C GLU A 55 5.24 18.02 3.73
N ASN A 56 4.58 19.10 3.29
CA ASN A 56 3.43 19.66 3.99
C ASN A 56 2.24 18.70 3.99
N VAL A 57 1.96 18.01 2.87
CA VAL A 57 0.92 16.97 2.82
C VAL A 57 1.30 15.77 3.68
N ALA A 58 2.57 15.38 3.71
CA ALA A 58 3.04 14.28 4.54
C ALA A 58 2.99 14.61 6.04
N VAL A 59 3.34 15.84 6.44
CA VAL A 59 3.27 16.33 7.83
C VAL A 59 1.82 16.49 8.27
N GLN A 60 0.96 17.10 7.45
CA GLN A 60 -0.48 17.20 7.74
C GLN A 60 -1.15 15.83 7.79
N GLY A 61 -0.77 14.93 6.88
CA GLY A 61 -1.22 13.53 6.87
C GLY A 61 -0.78 12.80 8.14
N ALA A 62 0.48 12.93 8.54
CA ALA A 62 1.01 12.34 9.78
C ALA A 62 0.30 12.90 11.03
N GLN A 63 0.02 14.21 11.09
CA GLN A 63 -0.72 14.84 12.19
C GLN A 63 -2.19 14.39 12.24
N ALA A 64 -2.85 14.25 11.08
CA ALA A 64 -4.22 13.74 10.99
C ALA A 64 -4.32 12.27 11.43
N VAL A 65 -3.36 11.44 11.04
CA VAL A 65 -3.20 10.05 11.50
C VAL A 65 -2.97 10.02 13.01
N GLN A 66 -2.12 10.90 13.55
CA GLN A 66 -1.82 10.96 14.98
C GLN A 66 -3.04 11.30 15.84
N GLY A 67 -3.87 12.27 15.44
CA GLY A 67 -5.06 12.68 16.18
C GLY A 67 -6.20 11.65 16.18
N PHE A 68 -6.27 10.77 15.17
CA PHE A 68 -7.31 9.75 15.05
C PHE A 68 -6.97 8.45 15.77
N PHE A 69 -5.71 8.04 15.66
CA PHE A 69 -5.27 6.78 16.19
C PHE A 69 -4.63 6.93 17.57
N GLY A 70 -4.45 8.13 18.12
CA GLY A 70 -3.94 8.33 19.48
C GLY A 70 -5.00 8.14 20.56
N GLY A 71 -5.27 6.89 20.96
CA GLY A 71 -6.22 6.60 22.05
C GLY A 71 -6.77 5.18 22.02
N GLY A 72 -5.95 4.19 22.36
CA GLY A 72 -6.39 2.79 22.43
C GLY A 72 -7.19 2.49 23.69
N ASN A 73 -8.28 1.74 23.52
CA ASN A 73 -9.01 1.13 24.63
C ASN A 73 -8.36 -0.22 24.97
N GLN A 74 -7.74 -0.33 26.15
CA GLN A 74 -7.16 -1.58 26.71
C GLN A 74 -8.07 -2.83 26.74
N PRO A 75 -9.43 -2.76 26.81
CA PRO A 75 -10.28 -3.95 26.95
C PRO A 75 -10.23 -4.94 25.77
N ASP A 76 -9.88 -4.49 24.57
CA ASP A 76 -10.09 -5.30 23.35
C ASP A 76 -8.96 -6.29 23.08
N ARG A 77 -7.81 -6.13 23.76
CA ARG A 77 -6.63 -7.01 23.62
C ARG A 77 -6.92 -8.48 23.87
N VAL A 78 -7.90 -8.79 24.70
CA VAL A 78 -8.31 -10.18 24.98
C VAL A 78 -8.87 -10.88 23.73
N HIS A 79 -9.16 -10.13 22.67
CA HIS A 79 -9.65 -10.61 21.40
C HIS A 79 -8.57 -10.59 20.30
N ASP A 80 -7.34 -10.14 20.59
CA ASP A 80 -6.28 -10.07 19.57
C ASP A 80 -5.98 -11.45 18.97
N GLY A 81 -5.91 -11.52 17.64
CA GLY A 81 -5.74 -12.75 16.88
C GLY A 81 -6.95 -13.69 16.87
N LYS A 82 -8.01 -13.43 17.66
CA LYS A 82 -9.18 -14.32 17.65
C LYS A 82 -9.97 -14.19 16.36
N PHE A 83 -10.61 -15.29 15.97
CA PHE A 83 -11.67 -15.19 14.96
C PHE A 83 -12.88 -14.45 15.55
N LEU A 84 -13.56 -13.69 14.70
CA LEU A 84 -14.82 -13.04 14.98
C LEU A 84 -15.89 -13.56 14.02
N GLY A 85 -16.93 -14.17 14.57
CA GLY A 85 -18.02 -14.80 13.81
C GLY A 85 -19.39 -14.14 14.01
N ALA A 86 -20.43 -14.88 13.65
CA ALA A 86 -21.82 -14.49 13.78
C ALA A 86 -22.17 -14.00 15.20
N GLY A 87 -23.01 -12.96 15.28
CA GLY A 87 -23.40 -12.37 16.56
C GLY A 87 -22.26 -11.69 17.33
N GLY A 88 -21.09 -11.46 16.70
CA GLY A 88 -19.93 -10.85 17.34
C GLY A 88 -19.22 -11.76 18.34
N GLN A 89 -19.40 -13.08 18.20
CA GLN A 89 -18.75 -14.10 19.03
C GLN A 89 -17.28 -14.28 18.62
N THR A 90 -16.41 -14.51 19.60
CA THR A 90 -14.98 -14.78 19.33
C THR A 90 -14.61 -16.25 19.50
N PHE A 91 -13.72 -16.75 18.65
CA PHE A 91 -13.24 -18.13 18.67
C PHE A 91 -11.71 -18.17 18.76
N SER A 92 -11.16 -19.27 19.25
CA SER A 92 -9.71 -19.45 19.40
C SER A 92 -9.02 -19.46 18.02
N PRO A 93 -7.79 -18.94 17.86
CA PRO A 93 -7.02 -19.00 16.60
C PRO A 93 -6.89 -20.41 15.99
N ASP A 94 -6.93 -21.42 16.84
CA ASP A 94 -6.78 -22.84 16.57
C ASP A 94 -8.13 -23.54 16.25
N THR A 95 -9.22 -22.79 16.18
CA THR A 95 -10.52 -23.28 15.72
C THR A 95 -10.47 -23.51 14.21
N PRO A 96 -10.86 -24.69 13.67
CA PRO A 96 -10.96 -24.89 12.24
C PRO A 96 -11.89 -23.85 11.60
N LEU A 97 -11.51 -23.28 10.45
CA LEU A 97 -12.27 -22.21 9.83
C LEU A 97 -13.71 -22.62 9.48
N SER A 98 -13.93 -23.90 9.15
CA SER A 98 -15.26 -24.49 8.91
C SER A 98 -16.19 -24.44 10.12
N ASP A 99 -15.62 -24.40 11.31
CA ASP A 99 -16.34 -24.51 12.58
C ASP A 99 -16.64 -23.12 13.17
N VAL A 100 -16.08 -22.05 12.59
CA VAL A 100 -16.41 -20.67 12.94
C VAL A 100 -17.73 -20.28 12.26
N PRO A 101 -18.80 -19.99 13.03
CA PRO A 101 -20.05 -19.48 12.48
C PRO A 101 -19.79 -18.13 11.81
N ALA A 102 -19.99 -18.05 10.49
CA ALA A 102 -19.74 -16.82 9.75
C ALA A 102 -20.94 -15.86 9.82
N VAL A 103 -20.68 -14.55 9.71
CA VAL A 103 -21.71 -13.55 9.49
C VAL A 103 -22.26 -13.72 8.07
N THR A 104 -23.56 -13.93 7.92
CA THR A 104 -24.21 -14.08 6.60
C THR A 104 -24.86 -12.78 6.14
N PRO A 105 -25.01 -12.56 4.82
CA PRO A 105 -25.76 -11.43 4.29
C PRO A 105 -27.20 -11.42 4.83
N ARG A 106 -27.72 -10.24 5.21
CA ARG A 106 -29.10 -10.11 5.73
C ARG A 106 -30.17 -10.54 4.73
N ASN A 107 -29.88 -10.42 3.43
CA ASN A 107 -30.75 -10.81 2.33
C ASN A 107 -30.48 -12.23 1.80
N ASN A 108 -29.45 -12.93 2.28
CA ASN A 108 -29.11 -14.28 1.86
C ASN A 108 -28.45 -15.08 3.01
N PRO A 109 -29.24 -15.78 3.85
CA PRO A 109 -28.68 -16.59 4.93
C PRO A 109 -27.93 -17.85 4.44
N ASN A 110 -28.03 -18.20 3.15
CA ASN A 110 -27.46 -19.43 2.58
C ASN A 110 -26.21 -19.17 1.74
N ALA A 111 -25.49 -18.06 1.98
CA ALA A 111 -24.23 -17.76 1.29
C ALA A 111 -23.17 -18.85 1.53
N THR A 112 -22.57 -19.36 0.46
CA THR A 112 -21.57 -20.43 0.51
C THR A 112 -20.14 -19.91 0.39
N ASP A 113 -19.93 -18.85 -0.38
CA ASP A 113 -18.61 -18.22 -0.52
C ASP A 113 -18.19 -17.57 0.79
N THR A 114 -16.93 -17.76 1.19
CA THR A 114 -16.42 -17.26 2.46
C THR A 114 -15.33 -16.21 2.24
N VAL A 115 -15.49 -15.07 2.91
CA VAL A 115 -14.50 -13.99 2.98
C VAL A 115 -13.90 -13.96 4.39
N LEU A 116 -12.57 -13.97 4.47
CA LEU A 116 -11.83 -13.62 5.68
C LEU A 116 -11.59 -12.11 5.71
N TYR A 117 -11.76 -11.47 6.86
CA TYR A 117 -11.54 -10.03 7.01
C TYR A 117 -10.61 -9.68 8.16
N VAL A 118 -9.58 -8.86 7.90
CA VAL A 118 -8.70 -8.30 8.93
C VAL A 118 -8.93 -6.79 9.07
N ASN A 119 -9.26 -6.34 10.28
CA ASN A 119 -9.53 -4.94 10.57
C ASN A 119 -8.27 -4.07 10.68
N GLY A 120 -8.49 -2.76 10.58
CA GLY A 120 -7.49 -1.73 10.87
C GLY A 120 -7.24 -1.52 12.36
N ILE A 121 -6.35 -0.57 12.67
CA ILE A 121 -6.09 -0.18 14.06
C ILE A 121 -7.26 0.61 14.65
N ASN A 122 -7.37 0.61 15.98
CA ASN A 122 -8.41 1.32 16.72
C ASN A 122 -9.85 0.90 16.34
N THR A 123 -10.02 -0.32 15.83
CA THR A 123 -11.32 -0.94 15.58
C THR A 123 -11.64 -1.85 16.76
N THR A 124 -12.74 -1.60 17.46
CA THR A 124 -13.19 -2.51 18.52
C THR A 124 -13.74 -3.81 17.94
N LYS A 125 -13.81 -4.90 18.72
CA LYS A 125 -14.51 -6.13 18.31
C LYS A 125 -15.92 -5.85 17.76
N ASP A 126 -16.68 -5.00 18.44
CA ASP A 126 -18.06 -4.69 18.02
C ASP A 126 -18.10 -3.82 16.76
N ALA A 127 -17.14 -2.91 16.58
CA ALA A 127 -16.99 -2.17 15.34
C ALA A 127 -16.64 -3.12 14.18
N GLN A 128 -15.72 -4.06 14.39
CA GLN A 128 -15.40 -5.07 13.38
C GLN A 128 -16.62 -5.94 13.06
N ALA A 129 -17.45 -6.31 14.04
CA ALA A 129 -18.68 -7.07 13.79
C ALA A 129 -19.63 -6.32 12.82
N ASN A 130 -19.72 -4.99 12.94
CA ASN A 130 -20.45 -4.16 11.97
C ASN A 130 -19.80 -4.21 10.58
N SER A 131 -18.48 -4.14 10.49
CA SER A 131 -17.74 -4.29 9.23
C SER A 131 -18.00 -5.66 8.59
N LEU A 132 -18.03 -6.76 9.37
CA LEU A 132 -18.33 -8.10 8.85
C LEU A 132 -19.73 -8.16 8.23
N GLN A 133 -20.72 -7.56 8.89
CA GLN A 133 -22.09 -7.50 8.34
C GLN A 133 -22.14 -6.67 7.06
N ALA A 134 -21.46 -5.51 7.04
CA ALA A 134 -21.40 -4.67 5.84
C ALA A 134 -20.74 -5.40 4.66
N ILE A 135 -19.62 -6.10 4.90
CA ILE A 135 -18.97 -6.92 3.88
C ILE A 135 -19.93 -8.02 3.40
N ALA A 136 -20.61 -8.72 4.31
CA ALA A 136 -21.52 -9.80 3.95
C ALA A 136 -22.63 -9.27 3.03
N ASP A 137 -23.24 -8.14 3.39
CA ASP A 137 -24.32 -7.54 2.61
C ASP A 137 -23.84 -7.02 1.24
N THR A 138 -22.65 -6.44 1.16
CA THR A 138 -22.10 -5.90 -0.10
C THR A 138 -21.60 -7.00 -1.03
N THR A 139 -21.03 -8.08 -0.49
CA THR A 139 -20.41 -9.15 -1.29
C THR A 139 -21.37 -10.28 -1.62
N GLY A 140 -22.42 -10.47 -0.81
CA GLY A 140 -23.27 -11.66 -0.86
C GLY A 140 -22.59 -12.92 -0.29
N ALA A 141 -21.37 -12.80 0.26
CA ALA A 141 -20.61 -13.88 0.86
C ALA A 141 -20.84 -13.94 2.39
N ARG A 142 -20.56 -15.10 2.99
CA ARG A 142 -20.43 -15.21 4.44
C ARG A 142 -19.04 -14.74 4.87
N VAL A 143 -18.94 -14.06 6.01
CA VAL A 143 -17.71 -13.37 6.43
C VAL A 143 -17.26 -13.80 7.81
N ILE A 144 -15.97 -14.04 7.98
CA ILE A 144 -15.31 -14.33 9.25
C ILE A 144 -14.21 -13.29 9.44
N GLY A 145 -14.19 -12.65 10.61
CA GLY A 145 -13.12 -11.72 10.97
C GLY A 145 -11.94 -12.42 11.62
N ILE A 146 -10.75 -11.85 11.48
CA ILE A 146 -9.63 -12.04 12.40
C ILE A 146 -9.40 -10.69 13.06
N HIS A 147 -9.49 -10.64 14.38
CA HIS A 147 -9.47 -9.40 15.12
C HIS A 147 -8.04 -8.94 15.41
N ASN A 148 -7.72 -7.72 15.00
CA ASN A 148 -6.46 -7.04 15.28
C ASN A 148 -6.69 -5.99 16.38
N ALA A 149 -6.34 -6.33 17.62
CA ALA A 149 -6.53 -5.47 18.78
C ALA A 149 -5.27 -4.63 19.03
N THR A 150 -4.87 -3.79 18.08
CA THR A 150 -3.78 -2.85 18.34
C THR A 150 -4.22 -1.75 19.30
N GLU A 151 -3.32 -1.36 20.20
CA GLU A 151 -3.46 -0.10 20.93
C GLU A 151 -3.52 1.06 19.92
N GLY A 152 -4.27 2.11 20.24
CA GLY A 152 -4.33 3.33 19.45
C GLY A 152 -2.92 3.90 19.26
N MET A 153 -2.36 3.62 18.09
CA MET A 153 -0.98 3.82 17.71
C MET A 153 -0.85 4.94 16.66
N GLY A 154 -1.44 6.11 16.89
CA GLY A 154 -1.36 7.21 15.91
C GLY A 154 0.01 7.86 15.76
N ALA A 155 0.79 7.92 16.84
CA ALA A 155 2.21 8.25 16.75
C ALA A 155 3.08 7.03 16.38
N ASP A 156 2.52 5.84 16.61
CA ASP A 156 3.25 4.58 16.64
C ASP A 156 3.10 3.79 15.34
N LEU A 157 2.21 4.16 14.40
CA LEU A 157 2.14 3.53 13.07
C LEU A 157 3.39 3.88 12.25
N ALA A 158 3.90 5.11 12.32
CA ALA A 158 5.14 5.51 11.65
C ALA A 158 6.38 4.84 12.25
N GLN A 159 6.44 4.72 13.58
CA GLN A 159 7.52 4.05 14.28
C GLN A 159 7.40 2.52 14.24
N CYS A 160 6.20 1.94 14.29
CA CYS A 160 6.00 0.48 14.25
C CYS A 160 5.91 -0.12 12.86
N VAL A 161 5.49 0.61 11.81
CA VAL A 161 5.77 0.12 10.45
C VAL A 161 7.29 0.02 10.30
N LYS A 162 8.09 0.95 10.83
CA LYS A 162 9.56 0.88 10.73
C LYS A 162 10.23 -0.12 11.68
N ASP A 163 9.84 -0.17 12.95
CA ASP A 163 10.49 -0.96 14.01
C ASP A 163 9.87 -2.36 14.20
N LYS A 164 8.59 -2.54 13.83
CA LYS A 164 7.84 -3.80 13.99
C LYS A 164 7.80 -4.65 12.72
N LEU A 165 8.22 -4.09 11.58
CA LEU A 165 8.59 -4.87 10.38
C LEU A 165 9.77 -5.81 10.65
N ASP A 166 10.52 -5.62 11.75
CA ASP A 166 11.77 -6.33 11.99
C ASP A 166 11.77 -7.24 13.25
N LYS A 167 10.86 -7.09 14.25
CA LYS A 167 11.10 -7.69 15.60
C LYS A 167 9.91 -8.16 16.47
N GLY A 168 8.65 -8.21 16.02
CA GLY A 168 7.51 -8.52 16.92
C GLY A 168 6.52 -9.61 16.46
N THR A 169 6.09 -10.45 17.40
CA THR A 169 4.93 -11.36 17.26
C THR A 169 3.63 -10.55 17.17
N ASN A 170 2.74 -10.93 16.25
CA ASN A 170 1.42 -10.34 16.12
C ASN A 170 0.40 -11.50 16.00
N PRO A 171 -0.45 -11.73 17.02
CA PRO A 171 -1.40 -12.83 17.03
C PRO A 171 -2.32 -12.89 15.80
N ALA A 172 -2.69 -11.74 15.24
CA ALA A 172 -3.50 -11.68 14.02
C ALA A 172 -2.71 -12.08 12.76
N VAL A 173 -1.40 -11.82 12.71
CA VAL A 173 -0.51 -12.34 11.64
C VAL A 173 -0.44 -13.86 11.75
N ASP A 174 -0.16 -14.37 12.94
CA ASP A 174 0.01 -15.82 13.17
C ASP A 174 -1.28 -16.58 12.80
N THR A 175 -2.42 -16.10 13.31
CA THR A 175 -3.74 -16.69 13.01
C THR A 175 -4.05 -16.66 11.52
N LEU A 176 -3.80 -15.53 10.85
CA LEU A 176 -4.05 -15.43 9.41
C LEU A 176 -3.11 -16.35 8.63
N ALA A 177 -1.82 -16.40 8.96
CA ALA A 177 -0.84 -17.23 8.28
C ALA A 177 -1.18 -18.73 8.41
N ASP A 178 -1.51 -19.19 9.62
CA ASP A 178 -1.93 -20.57 9.87
C ASP A 178 -3.22 -20.91 9.13
N THR A 179 -4.21 -20.01 9.15
CA THR A 179 -5.46 -20.21 8.42
C THR A 179 -5.21 -20.35 6.92
N LEU A 180 -4.51 -19.39 6.31
CA LEU A 180 -4.23 -19.40 4.87
C LEU A 180 -3.41 -20.62 4.45
N TYR A 181 -2.39 -20.97 5.22
CA TYR A 181 -1.56 -22.14 4.96
C TYR A 181 -2.40 -23.43 4.99
N ASN A 182 -3.21 -23.62 6.04
CA ASN A 182 -4.06 -24.81 6.17
C ASN A 182 -5.13 -24.91 5.06
N GLU A 183 -5.76 -23.79 4.68
CA GLU A 183 -6.74 -23.76 3.59
C GLU A 183 -6.11 -24.11 2.23
N ILE A 184 -4.94 -23.54 1.90
CA ILE A 184 -4.22 -23.88 0.68
C ILE A 184 -3.81 -25.36 0.67
N LYS A 185 -3.30 -25.89 1.79
CA LYS A 185 -2.90 -27.29 1.93
C LYS A 185 -4.08 -28.25 1.75
N ALA A 186 -5.28 -27.82 2.15
CA ALA A 186 -6.52 -28.55 1.91
C ALA A 186 -7.08 -28.36 0.48
N GLY A 187 -6.39 -27.64 -0.39
CA GLY A 187 -6.79 -27.39 -1.77
C GLY A 187 -7.97 -26.42 -1.92
N ARG A 188 -8.30 -25.67 -0.86
CA ARG A 188 -9.41 -24.71 -0.85
C ARG A 188 -8.95 -23.34 -1.34
N ASN A 189 -9.90 -22.59 -1.90
CA ASN A 189 -9.68 -21.20 -2.28
C ASN A 189 -10.05 -20.29 -1.12
N VAL A 190 -9.32 -19.19 -0.96
CA VAL A 190 -9.57 -18.22 0.12
C VAL A 190 -9.75 -16.84 -0.49
N HIS A 191 -10.78 -16.12 -0.03
CA HIS A 191 -10.94 -14.70 -0.31
C HIS A 191 -10.62 -13.91 0.96
N LEU A 192 -9.55 -13.13 0.93
CA LEU A 192 -9.09 -12.27 2.01
C LEU A 192 -9.41 -10.81 1.71
N MET A 193 -10.00 -10.12 2.68
CA MET A 193 -10.18 -8.68 2.70
C MET A 193 -9.40 -8.07 3.86
N ALA A 194 -8.78 -6.92 3.66
CA ALA A 194 -8.06 -6.25 4.72
C ALA A 194 -8.11 -4.72 4.61
N HIS A 195 -8.27 -4.03 5.73
CA HIS A 195 -8.34 -2.56 5.76
C HIS A 195 -7.20 -1.95 6.55
N SER A 196 -6.67 -0.82 6.10
CA SER A 196 -5.67 -0.04 6.84
C SER A 196 -4.46 -0.90 7.23
N GLN A 197 -4.11 -0.97 8.53
CA GLN A 197 -3.05 -1.85 9.03
C GLN A 197 -3.32 -3.35 8.81
N GLY A 198 -4.58 -3.77 8.66
CA GLY A 198 -4.90 -5.15 8.26
C GLY A 198 -4.20 -5.56 6.97
N GLY A 199 -3.90 -4.61 6.07
CA GLY A 199 -3.10 -4.86 4.86
C GLY A 199 -1.64 -5.24 5.16
N LEU A 200 -1.02 -4.62 6.18
CA LEU A 200 0.32 -4.99 6.65
C LEU A 200 0.32 -6.37 7.29
N ILE A 201 -0.68 -6.66 8.11
CA ILE A 201 -0.88 -7.99 8.71
C ILE A 201 -1.02 -9.04 7.61
N SER A 202 -1.82 -8.75 6.59
CA SER A 202 -2.03 -9.62 5.43
C SER A 202 -0.75 -9.84 4.64
N SER A 203 0.00 -8.78 4.34
CA SER A 203 1.30 -8.87 3.65
C SER A 203 2.28 -9.79 4.39
N ARG A 204 2.42 -9.60 5.71
CA ARG A 204 3.28 -10.44 6.56
C ARG A 204 2.83 -11.90 6.58
N ALA A 205 1.55 -12.14 6.84
CA ALA A 205 0.99 -13.49 6.89
C ALA A 205 1.15 -14.23 5.56
N LEU A 206 0.94 -13.54 4.43
CA LEU A 206 1.16 -14.11 3.10
C LEU A 206 2.64 -14.43 2.86
N GLY A 207 3.56 -13.59 3.35
CA GLY A 207 5.00 -13.85 3.33
C GLY A 207 5.37 -15.10 4.14
N ASP A 208 4.76 -15.26 5.32
CA ASP A 208 4.95 -16.43 6.17
C ASP A 208 4.42 -17.70 5.49
N VAL A 209 3.23 -17.66 4.89
CA VAL A 209 2.67 -18.76 4.09
C VAL A 209 3.61 -19.15 2.95
N TYR A 210 4.09 -18.16 2.18
CA TYR A 210 5.06 -18.40 1.11
C TYR A 210 6.32 -19.10 1.64
N ASN A 211 6.88 -18.60 2.73
CA ASN A 211 8.08 -19.17 3.36
C ASN A 211 7.84 -20.58 3.87
N ARG A 212 6.69 -20.88 4.46
CA ARG A 212 6.34 -22.22 4.94
C ARG A 212 6.19 -23.21 3.80
N LEU A 213 5.45 -22.86 2.75
CA LEU A 213 5.39 -23.67 1.52
C LEU A 213 6.79 -23.92 0.95
N ARG A 214 7.68 -22.93 1.09
CA ARG A 214 9.04 -22.99 0.55
C ARG A 214 10.01 -23.85 1.38
N VAL A 215 9.93 -23.75 2.70
CA VAL A 215 10.90 -24.29 3.67
C VAL A 215 10.38 -25.57 4.30
N GLU A 216 9.12 -25.59 4.75
CA GLU A 216 8.49 -26.74 5.41
C GLU A 216 8.09 -27.81 4.39
N ASP A 217 7.50 -27.38 3.26
CA ASP A 217 7.00 -28.31 2.23
C ASP A 217 7.99 -28.59 1.09
N GLY A 218 9.14 -27.92 1.08
CA GLY A 218 10.15 -28.12 0.04
C GLY A 218 9.70 -27.67 -1.37
N MET A 219 8.76 -26.72 -1.44
CA MET A 219 8.43 -25.84 -2.58
C MET A 219 9.40 -25.82 -3.78
N SER A 220 9.02 -25.57 -5.03
CA SER A 220 9.82 -24.64 -5.86
C SER A 220 9.27 -23.21 -5.67
N GLN A 221 9.97 -22.17 -6.12
CA GLN A 221 9.40 -20.81 -6.06
C GLN A 221 8.13 -20.74 -6.91
N ALA A 222 8.17 -21.34 -8.10
CA ALA A 222 7.03 -21.42 -8.99
C ALA A 222 5.88 -22.21 -8.36
N ASP A 223 6.16 -23.34 -7.71
CA ASP A 223 5.11 -24.17 -7.09
C ASP A 223 4.49 -23.48 -5.86
N ALA A 224 5.29 -22.77 -5.05
CA ALA A 224 4.76 -21.97 -3.94
C ALA A 224 3.86 -20.84 -4.44
N GLN A 225 4.28 -20.09 -5.47
CA GLN A 225 3.45 -19.06 -6.10
C GLN A 225 2.17 -19.67 -6.71
N GLN A 226 2.27 -20.84 -7.34
CA GLN A 226 1.12 -21.57 -7.89
C GLN A 226 0.15 -22.02 -6.79
N ALA A 227 0.65 -22.50 -5.65
CA ALA A 227 -0.19 -22.85 -4.50
C ALA A 227 -0.90 -21.61 -3.94
N MET A 228 -0.19 -20.49 -3.80
CA MET A 228 -0.74 -19.22 -3.34
C MET A 228 -1.76 -18.57 -4.30
N SER A 229 -1.79 -18.97 -5.57
CA SER A 229 -2.77 -18.47 -6.56
C SER A 229 -4.23 -18.80 -6.22
N ARG A 230 -4.46 -19.66 -5.22
CA ARG A 230 -5.77 -19.95 -4.62
C ARG A 230 -6.29 -18.84 -3.71
N ILE A 231 -5.45 -17.85 -3.38
CA ILE A 231 -5.82 -16.72 -2.53
C ILE A 231 -6.16 -15.52 -3.41
N ASN A 232 -7.39 -15.03 -3.27
CA ASN A 232 -7.83 -13.73 -3.76
C ASN A 232 -7.73 -12.72 -2.62
N VAL A 233 -7.06 -11.60 -2.84
CA VAL A 233 -6.80 -10.59 -1.81
C VAL A 233 -7.32 -9.23 -2.27
N GLU A 234 -8.21 -8.64 -1.48
CA GLU A 234 -8.64 -7.25 -1.60
C GLU A 234 -8.12 -6.44 -0.41
N THR A 235 -7.39 -5.37 -0.68
CA THR A 235 -6.95 -4.47 0.38
C THR A 235 -7.52 -3.08 0.20
N PHE A 236 -7.92 -2.44 1.29
CA PHE A 236 -8.62 -1.17 1.29
C PHE A 236 -7.84 -0.16 2.14
N GLY A 237 -7.29 0.89 1.54
CA GLY A 237 -6.54 1.89 2.29
C GLY A 237 -5.30 1.32 3.00
N ALA A 238 -4.68 0.28 2.44
CA ALA A 238 -3.70 -0.53 3.15
C ALA A 238 -2.41 0.21 3.49
N ALA A 239 -1.89 -0.05 4.69
CA ALA A 239 -0.59 0.43 5.19
C ALA A 239 0.54 -0.58 4.92
N ALA A 240 0.64 -1.11 3.69
CA ALA A 240 1.72 -1.99 3.29
C ALA A 240 2.24 -1.65 1.89
N THR A 241 3.55 -1.55 1.77
CA THR A 241 4.22 -1.21 0.51
C THR A 241 4.56 -2.41 -0.35
N ARG A 242 4.63 -3.62 0.22
CA ARG A 242 5.05 -4.83 -0.49
C ARG A 242 4.13 -6.01 -0.18
N TYR A 243 3.82 -6.82 -1.17
CA TYR A 243 3.11 -8.09 -1.04
C TYR A 243 3.88 -9.19 -1.80
N PRO A 244 3.84 -10.45 -1.35
CA PRO A 244 4.52 -11.55 -2.05
C PRO A 244 3.78 -11.92 -3.35
N ASP A 245 4.54 -12.35 -4.35
CA ASP A 245 4.00 -12.93 -5.57
C ASP A 245 3.22 -14.24 -5.30
N GLY A 246 2.19 -14.49 -6.11
CA GLY A 246 1.42 -15.75 -6.07
C GLY A 246 -0.09 -15.50 -5.97
N PRO A 247 -0.58 -14.81 -4.93
CA PRO A 247 -1.98 -14.46 -4.81
C PRO A 247 -2.49 -13.55 -5.93
N ASN A 248 -3.81 -13.54 -6.12
CA ASN A 248 -4.47 -12.59 -7.00
C ASN A 248 -4.84 -11.35 -6.18
N TYR A 249 -4.30 -10.19 -6.56
CA TYR A 249 -4.48 -8.96 -5.79
C TYR A 249 -5.36 -7.92 -6.48
N VAL A 250 -6.18 -7.25 -5.67
CA VAL A 250 -6.82 -5.97 -5.97
C VAL A 250 -6.58 -5.03 -4.78
N HIS A 251 -5.97 -3.89 -5.02
CA HIS A 251 -5.73 -2.88 -4.01
C HIS A 251 -6.58 -1.65 -4.30
N TYR A 252 -7.46 -1.27 -3.37
CA TYR A 252 -8.24 -0.04 -3.44
C TYR A 252 -7.48 1.08 -2.73
N VAL A 253 -7.23 2.17 -3.44
CA VAL A 253 -6.53 3.34 -2.93
C VAL A 253 -7.35 4.60 -3.19
N ASN A 254 -7.84 5.22 -2.12
CA ASN A 254 -8.38 6.56 -2.20
C ASN A 254 -7.23 7.57 -2.28
N ARG A 255 -7.21 8.44 -3.28
CA ARG A 255 -6.19 9.48 -3.44
C ARG A 255 -6.26 10.56 -2.36
N GLY A 256 -7.41 10.72 -1.70
CA GLY A 256 -7.60 11.61 -0.57
C GLY A 256 -7.23 10.99 0.78
N ASP A 257 -6.88 9.71 0.82
CA ASP A 257 -6.51 8.99 2.03
C ASP A 257 -4.99 9.05 2.27
N PRO A 258 -4.52 9.61 3.40
CA PRO A 258 -3.10 9.73 3.67
C PRO A 258 -2.41 8.39 3.97
N VAL A 259 -3.14 7.34 4.36
CA VAL A 259 -2.54 6.08 4.82
C VAL A 259 -1.82 5.33 3.69
N PRO A 260 -2.45 5.03 2.53
CA PRO A 260 -1.73 4.43 1.41
C PRO A 260 -0.61 5.31 0.88
N GLY A 261 -0.77 6.64 0.95
CA GLY A 261 0.25 7.60 0.50
C GLY A 261 1.54 7.54 1.31
N LEU A 262 1.42 7.36 2.62
CA LEU A 262 2.55 7.36 3.54
C LEU A 262 3.12 5.97 3.80
N PHE A 263 2.28 4.94 3.80
CA PHE A 263 2.64 3.61 4.30
C PHE A 263 2.27 2.48 3.34
N GLY A 264 1.60 2.77 2.23
CA GLY A 264 1.08 1.79 1.30
C GLY A 264 1.64 1.92 -0.11
N LEU A 265 0.87 1.47 -1.08
CA LEU A 265 1.25 1.51 -2.51
C LEU A 265 1.28 2.93 -3.09
N GLY A 266 0.81 3.92 -2.33
CA GLY A 266 0.82 5.32 -2.74
C GLY A 266 -0.35 5.70 -3.65
N PRO A 267 -0.58 7.01 -3.83
CA PRO A 267 -1.62 7.50 -4.72
C PRO A 267 -1.22 7.35 -6.20
N VAL A 268 0.06 7.16 -6.52
CA VAL A 268 0.52 7.01 -7.90
C VAL A 268 0.58 5.53 -8.29
N PRO A 269 0.45 5.19 -9.59
CA PRO A 269 0.63 3.80 -10.03
C PRO A 269 1.98 3.22 -9.60
N ASP A 270 2.01 1.93 -9.24
CA ASP A 270 3.20 1.22 -8.73
C ASP A 270 4.44 1.39 -9.61
N ALA A 271 4.27 1.43 -10.94
CA ALA A 271 5.36 1.65 -11.90
C ALA A 271 6.14 2.96 -11.67
N TRP A 272 5.57 3.91 -10.91
CA TRP A 272 6.11 5.23 -10.64
C TRP A 272 6.51 5.38 -9.15
N ASN A 273 6.36 4.32 -8.37
CA ASN A 273 6.74 4.23 -6.96
C ASN A 273 7.68 3.03 -6.74
N PRO A 274 9.01 3.20 -6.85
CA PRO A 274 9.97 2.08 -6.88
C PRO A 274 10.07 1.28 -5.56
N VAL A 275 9.45 1.77 -4.49
CA VAL A 275 9.34 1.06 -3.20
C VAL A 275 8.01 0.34 -3.00
N ALA A 276 7.01 0.60 -3.86
CA ALA A 276 5.74 -0.11 -3.87
C ALA A 276 5.79 -1.34 -4.78
N ASP A 277 5.30 -2.45 -4.26
CA ASP A 277 5.19 -3.73 -4.94
C ASP A 277 3.90 -4.41 -4.48
N GLY A 278 2.80 -4.19 -5.20
CA GLY A 278 1.51 -4.84 -4.91
C GLY A 278 1.52 -6.36 -5.12
N GLY A 279 2.65 -6.97 -5.45
CA GLY A 279 2.74 -8.36 -5.88
C GLY A 279 2.46 -8.51 -7.37
N LYS A 280 3.08 -9.51 -7.98
CA LYS A 280 3.02 -9.74 -9.42
C LYS A 280 1.60 -9.85 -9.95
N GLY A 281 1.32 -9.01 -10.96
CA GLY A 281 0.05 -9.00 -11.65
C GLY A 281 -1.11 -8.44 -10.84
N SER A 282 -0.84 -7.73 -9.74
CA SER A 282 -1.84 -6.98 -8.96
C SER A 282 -2.55 -5.90 -9.78
N VAL A 283 -3.76 -5.54 -9.34
CA VAL A 283 -4.49 -4.38 -9.88
C VAL A 283 -4.66 -3.35 -8.77
N VAL A 284 -4.17 -2.13 -8.98
CA VAL A 284 -4.39 -1.02 -8.06
C VAL A 284 -5.50 -0.12 -8.62
N ARG A 285 -6.63 -0.07 -7.91
CA ARG A 285 -7.79 0.76 -8.23
C ARG A 285 -7.72 2.06 -7.44
N HIS A 286 -7.16 3.08 -8.07
CA HIS A 286 -7.21 4.43 -7.53
C HIS A 286 -8.58 5.07 -7.77
N PHE A 287 -9.12 5.73 -6.76
CA PHE A 287 -10.31 6.57 -6.87
C PHE A 287 -10.13 7.88 -6.09
N ASN A 288 -11.04 8.83 -6.30
CA ASN A 288 -11.03 10.12 -5.63
C ASN A 288 -12.32 10.27 -4.82
N GLU A 289 -12.22 10.15 -3.51
CA GLU A 289 -13.31 10.54 -2.62
C GLU A 289 -12.76 11.42 -1.50
N PHE A 290 -12.85 12.74 -1.71
CA PHE A 290 -12.32 13.73 -0.79
C PHE A 290 -13.32 14.03 0.30
N HIS A 291 -12.85 14.03 1.54
CA HIS A 291 -13.61 14.44 2.71
C HIS A 291 -12.91 15.65 3.32
N LEU A 292 -13.69 16.61 3.86
CA LEU A 292 -13.14 17.79 4.55
C LEU A 292 -12.24 17.39 5.73
N ASN A 293 -12.52 16.24 6.35
CA ASN A 293 -11.65 15.58 7.30
C ASN A 293 -10.89 14.44 6.59
N PRO A 294 -9.54 14.45 6.55
CA PRO A 294 -8.73 13.38 5.95
C PRO A 294 -9.03 11.97 6.50
N ILE A 295 -9.54 11.87 7.72
CA ILE A 295 -9.96 10.61 8.35
C ILE A 295 -11.21 10.04 7.68
N GLY A 296 -12.12 10.90 7.22
CA GLY A 296 -13.32 10.49 6.50
C GLY A 296 -12.96 9.75 5.21
N ALA A 297 -11.89 10.19 4.53
CA ALA A 297 -11.39 9.56 3.31
C ALA A 297 -10.81 8.15 3.53
N HIS A 298 -10.47 7.79 4.78
CA HIS A 298 -9.92 6.48 5.15
C HIS A 298 -10.99 5.48 5.64
N ASN A 299 -12.26 5.91 5.78
CA ASN A 299 -13.30 5.06 6.35
C ASN A 299 -13.57 3.81 5.49
N PHE A 300 -13.67 2.64 6.13
CA PHE A 300 -13.86 1.39 5.41
C PHE A 300 -15.24 1.29 4.77
N GLU A 301 -16.32 1.43 5.55
CA GLU A 301 -17.68 1.19 5.10
C GLU A 301 -18.21 2.27 4.16
N SER A 302 -18.02 3.55 4.51
CA SER A 302 -18.63 4.67 3.79
C SER A 302 -17.82 5.12 2.57
N VAL A 303 -16.55 4.75 2.47
CA VAL A 303 -15.68 5.13 1.35
C VAL A 303 -15.24 3.90 0.58
N TYR A 304 -14.40 3.06 1.18
CA TYR A 304 -13.76 1.96 0.45
C TYR A 304 -14.75 0.90 -0.04
N LEU A 305 -15.67 0.47 0.82
CA LEU A 305 -16.63 -0.58 0.47
C LEU A 305 -17.65 -0.10 -0.58
N ASN A 306 -17.96 1.19 -0.62
CA ASN A 306 -18.82 1.81 -1.65
C ASN A 306 -18.17 1.86 -3.03
N GLN A 307 -16.83 1.89 -3.09
CA GLN A 307 -16.07 1.90 -4.35
C GLN A 307 -15.69 0.49 -4.81
N ARG A 308 -15.96 -0.52 -3.98
CA ARG A 308 -15.72 -1.92 -4.30
C ARG A 308 -16.61 -2.34 -5.48
N VAL A 309 -16.02 -3.11 -6.38
CA VAL A 309 -16.73 -3.87 -7.41
C VAL A 309 -16.42 -5.36 -7.20
N PRO A 310 -17.22 -6.30 -7.74
CA PRO A 310 -16.89 -7.72 -7.69
C PRO A 310 -15.44 -8.02 -8.07
N PHE A 311 -14.80 -8.97 -7.39
CA PHE A 311 -13.36 -9.21 -7.50
C PHE A 311 -12.90 -9.44 -8.96
N ASP A 312 -13.60 -10.29 -9.70
CA ASP A 312 -13.25 -10.57 -11.10
C ASP A 312 -13.41 -9.35 -12.01
N GLN A 313 -14.42 -8.51 -11.74
CA GLN A 313 -14.58 -7.23 -12.43
C GLN A 313 -13.42 -6.27 -12.07
N ALA A 314 -12.99 -6.25 -10.81
CA ALA A 314 -11.86 -5.45 -10.40
C ALA A 314 -10.55 -5.89 -11.08
N ARG A 315 -10.35 -7.20 -11.22
CA ARG A 315 -9.19 -7.84 -11.90
C ARG A 315 -9.17 -7.61 -13.40
N GLY A 316 -10.33 -7.50 -14.05
CA GLY A 316 -10.45 -7.33 -15.50
C GLY A 316 -9.87 -6.01 -16.05
N GLY A 317 -9.62 -5.02 -15.18
CA GLY A 317 -9.31 -3.66 -15.61
C GLY A 317 -10.52 -2.96 -16.23
N ASN A 318 -10.52 -1.62 -16.23
CA ASN A 318 -11.41 -0.84 -17.09
C ASN A 318 -10.68 -0.51 -18.39
#